data_AF-X1B943-F1
#
_entry.id   AF-X1B943-F1
#
_cell.length_a   1.000
_cell.length_b   1.000
_cell.length_c   1.000
_cell.angle_alpha   90.00
_cell.angle_beta   90.00
_cell.angle_gamma   90.00
#
_symmetry.space_group_name_H-M   'P 1'
#
loop_
_entity.id
_entity.type
_entity.pdbx_description
1 polymer ?
#
loop_
_entity_poly.entity_id
_entity_poly.type
_entity_poly.pdbx_seq_one_letter_code
_entity_poly.pdbx_strand_id
1 'polypeptide(L)'
;IYVDDLIYVIKGGSYLDVYCLEGLKLINILTEAMNGGPNEAVKVINRYEGNSLRINRKRVVQMAEKIKIDFSRLADTKIRKILGYLGDLNEKVLLSVVAGKIEDLESILAKGTKDIVSEI
;
A
#
# COMPACT_ATOMS: atom_id res chain seq x y z
N ILE A 1 -4.76 5.88 -2.64
CA ILE A 1 -3.59 5.34 -3.37
C ILE A 1 -3.42 6.27 -4.55
N TYR A 2 -2.49 7.22 -4.46
CA TYR A 2 -2.21 8.10 -5.59
C TYR A 2 -1.56 7.28 -6.72
N VAL A 3 -1.72 7.72 -7.97
CA VAL A 3 -1.16 7.04 -9.16
C VAL A 3 0.33 6.74 -9.03
N ASP A 4 1.03 7.53 -8.22
CA ASP A 4 2.47 7.43 -8.01
C ASP A 4 2.86 6.67 -6.73
N ASP A 5 2.00 6.57 -5.71
CA ASP A 5 2.41 6.06 -4.39
C ASP A 5 1.97 4.63 -4.11
N LEU A 6 2.90 3.81 -3.62
CA LEU A 6 2.66 2.43 -3.23
C LEU A 6 2.39 2.32 -1.73
N ILE A 7 1.20 1.81 -1.37
CA ILE A 7 0.90 1.40 0.00
C ILE A 7 0.94 -0.12 0.06
N TYR A 8 1.77 -0.66 0.96
CA TYR A 8 1.86 -2.08 1.21
C TYR A 8 1.44 -2.40 2.64
N VAL A 9 0.49 -3.30 2.82
CA VAL A 9 -0.13 -3.58 4.12
C VAL A 9 0.11 -5.03 4.53
N ILE A 10 0.65 -5.27 5.71
CA ILE A 10 0.79 -6.60 6.33
C ILE A 10 -0.09 -6.66 7.57
N LYS A 11 -1.05 -7.59 7.58
CA LYS A 11 -1.89 -7.88 8.74
C LYS A 11 -1.20 -8.90 9.65
N GLY A 12 -1.03 -8.55 10.92
CA GLY A 12 -0.45 -9.41 11.96
C GLY A 12 -1.35 -9.47 13.19
N GLY A 13 -2.42 -10.26 13.14
CA GLY A 13 -3.36 -10.41 14.26
C GLY A 13 -4.04 -9.08 14.63
N SER A 14 -3.72 -8.55 15.81
CA SER A 14 -4.19 -7.26 16.33
C SER A 14 -3.37 -6.06 15.84
N TYR A 15 -2.43 -6.25 14.91
CA TYR A 15 -1.61 -5.18 14.37
C TYR A 15 -1.73 -5.10 12.84
N LEU A 16 -1.57 -3.89 12.31
CA LEU A 16 -1.44 -3.62 10.90
C LEU A 16 -0.13 -2.87 10.66
N ASP A 17 0.79 -3.49 9.94
CA ASP A 17 1.98 -2.81 9.45
C ASP A 17 1.64 -2.20 8.09
N VAL A 18 1.60 -0.87 8.03
CA VAL A 18 1.40 -0.09 6.81
C VAL A 18 2.75 0.46 6.37
N TYR A 19 3.14 0.14 5.15
CA TYR A 19 4.36 0.60 4.53
C TYR A 19 3.99 1.60 3.43
N CYS A 20 4.35 2.86 3.64
CA CYS A 20 4.11 3.94 2.70
C CYS A 20 5.38 4.16 1.88
N LEU A 21 5.25 4.05 0.56
CA LEU A 21 6.35 4.25 -0.37
C LEU A 21 5.93 5.25 -1.43
N GLU A 22 6.61 6.39 -1.45
CA GLU A 22 6.43 7.38 -2.51
C GLU A 22 6.93 6.83 -3.85
N GLY A 23 6.21 7.11 -4.93
CA GLY A 23 6.61 6.68 -6.27
C GLY A 23 7.99 7.13 -6.67
N LEU A 24 8.31 8.39 -6.37
CA LEU A 24 9.62 8.97 -6.64
C LEU A 24 10.74 8.23 -5.89
N LYS A 25 10.50 7.83 -4.64
CA LYS A 25 11.45 7.01 -3.86
C LYS A 25 11.65 5.65 -4.52
N LEU A 26 10.57 5.00 -4.97
CA LEU A 26 10.67 3.73 -5.70
C LEU A 26 11.48 3.87 -6.99
N ILE A 27 11.21 4.91 -7.79
CA ILE A 27 11.93 5.18 -9.05
C ILE A 27 13.42 5.43 -8.78
N ASN A 28 13.75 6.23 -7.77
CA ASN A 28 15.13 6.51 -7.40
C ASN A 28 15.87 5.22 -7.01
N ILE A 29 15.24 4.35 -6.20
CA ILE A 29 15.82 3.07 -5.79
C ILE A 29 16.09 2.17 -7.01
N LEU A 30 15.12 2.08 -7.93
CA LEU A 30 15.31 1.29 -9.14
C LEU A 30 16.44 1.86 -9.99
N THR A 31 16.51 3.18 -10.12
CA THR A 31 17.55 3.88 -10.89
C THR A 31 18.94 3.68 -10.28
N GLU A 32 19.08 3.82 -8.95
CA GLU A 32 20.33 3.55 -8.22
C GLU A 32 20.79 2.10 -8.37
N ALA A 33 19.86 1.13 -8.26
CA ALA A 33 20.17 -0.28 -8.44
C ALA A 33 20.65 -0.59 -9.86
N MET A 34 20.05 0.04 -10.87
CA MET A 34 20.47 -0.10 -12.27
C MET A 34 21.84 0.55 -12.53
N ASN A 35 22.12 1.70 -11.91
CA ASN A 35 23.40 2.39 -12.02
C ASN A 35 24.55 1.64 -11.32
N GLY A 36 24.25 0.85 -10.28
CA GLY A 36 25.21 -0.05 -9.62
C GLY A 36 25.65 -1.25 -10.46
N GLY A 37 25.09 -1.41 -11.66
CA GLY A 37 25.41 -2.49 -12.58
C GLY A 37 24.57 -3.76 -12.35
N PRO A 38 24.76 -4.81 -13.18
CA PRO A 38 23.86 -5.96 -13.23
C PRO A 38 23.69 -6.69 -11.88
N ASN A 39 24.75 -6.77 -11.08
CA ASN A 39 24.73 -7.43 -9.78
C ASN A 39 23.89 -6.69 -8.73
N GLU A 40 23.84 -5.36 -8.78
CA GLU A 40 22.99 -4.58 -7.88
C GLU A 40 21.54 -4.57 -8.38
N ALA A 41 21.35 -4.49 -9.69
CA ALA A 41 20.04 -4.55 -10.32
C ALA A 41 19.27 -5.83 -9.93
N VAL A 42 19.89 -7.01 -10.00
CA VAL A 42 19.23 -8.28 -9.68
C VAL A 42 18.89 -8.47 -8.21
N LYS A 43 19.47 -7.68 -7.29
CA LYS A 43 19.10 -7.71 -5.86
C LYS A 43 17.75 -7.05 -5.61
N VAL A 44 17.36 -6.12 -6.47
CA VAL A 44 16.11 -5.34 -6.39
C VAL A 44 15.08 -5.89 -7.38
N ILE A 45 15.50 -6.22 -8.59
CA ILE A 45 14.65 -6.76 -9.66
C ILE A 45 14.90 -8.27 -9.75
N ASN A 46 13.96 -9.04 -9.20
CA ASN A 46 14.05 -10.51 -9.21
C ASN A 46 13.71 -11.09 -10.59
N ARG A 47 12.84 -10.42 -11.36
CA ARG A 47 12.41 -10.88 -12.68
C ARG A 47 11.81 -9.74 -13.49
N TYR A 48 12.03 -9.78 -14.80
CA TYR A 48 11.33 -8.97 -15.79
C TYR A 48 10.64 -9.89 -16.80
N GLU A 49 9.32 -9.78 -16.93
CA GLU A 49 8.53 -10.57 -17.88
C GLU A 49 7.54 -9.64 -18.61
N GLY A 50 7.78 -9.40 -19.90
CA GLY A 50 6.96 -8.48 -20.70
C GLY A 50 6.98 -7.07 -20.12
N ASN A 51 5.82 -6.53 -19.75
CA ASN A 51 5.68 -5.20 -19.13
C ASN A 51 5.61 -5.27 -17.59
N SER A 52 5.95 -6.41 -16.98
CA SER A 52 5.87 -6.61 -15.53
C SER A 52 7.24 -6.75 -14.89
N LEU A 53 7.43 -6.02 -13.79
CA LEU A 53 8.64 -6.08 -12.97
C LEU A 53 8.32 -6.77 -11.64
N ARG A 54 9.04 -7.85 -11.32
CA ARG A 54 9.00 -8.44 -9.97
C ARG A 54 10.11 -7.88 -9.13
N ILE A 55 9.73 -7.09 -8.13
CA ILE A 55 10.65 -6.46 -7.18
C ILE A 55 10.84 -7.28 -5.90
N ASN A 56 12.03 -7.21 -5.32
CA ASN A 56 12.34 -7.82 -4.04
C ASN A 56 11.61 -7.08 -2.91
N ARG A 57 10.46 -7.63 -2.50
CA ARG A 57 9.59 -7.05 -1.47
C ARG A 57 10.33 -6.73 -0.17
N LYS A 58 11.31 -7.54 0.26
CA LYS A 58 12.05 -7.27 1.51
C LYS A 58 12.82 -5.96 1.43
N ARG A 59 13.46 -5.68 0.30
CA ARG A 59 14.21 -4.45 0.06
C ARG A 59 13.28 -3.24 0.04
N VAL A 60 12.17 -3.36 -0.68
CA VAL A 60 11.16 -2.29 -0.80
C VAL A 60 10.57 -1.93 0.57
N VAL A 61 10.21 -2.93 1.36
CA VAL A 61 9.61 -2.76 2.69
C VAL A 61 10.62 -2.20 3.71
N GLN A 62 11.91 -2.49 3.58
CA GLN A 62 12.97 -1.90 4.43
C GLN A 62 13.17 -0.40 4.21
N MET A 63 12.77 0.11 3.05
CA MET A 63 13.01 1.49 2.61
C MET A 63 11.73 2.34 2.67
N ALA A 64 10.58 1.69 2.83
CA ALA A 64 9.30 2.35 3.04
C ALA A 64 9.18 2.88 4.46
N GLU A 65 8.51 4.01 4.61
CA GLU A 65 8.11 4.48 5.93
C GLU A 65 7.11 3.50 6.52
N LYS A 66 7.40 3.01 7.72
CA LYS A 66 6.56 2.03 8.40
C LYS A 66 5.71 2.71 9.47
N ILE A 67 4.40 2.63 9.28
CA ILE A 67 3.40 2.96 10.30
C ILE A 67 2.87 1.65 10.87
N LYS A 68 3.07 1.44 12.17
CA LYS A 68 2.47 0.32 12.89
C LYS A 68 1.18 0.77 13.57
N ILE A 69 0.05 0.23 13.13
CA ILE A 69 -1.25 0.47 13.74
C ILE A 69 -1.52 -0.68 14.71
N ASP A 70 -1.72 -0.33 15.98
CA ASP A 70 -2.02 -1.27 17.06
C ASP A 70 -3.51 -1.26 17.39
N PHE A 71 -4.17 -2.37 17.13
CA PHE A 71 -5.57 -2.59 17.47
C PHE A 71 -5.75 -3.46 18.73
N SER A 72 -4.69 -3.77 19.48
CA SER A 72 -4.76 -4.59 20.71
C SER A 72 -5.70 -4.03 21.77
N ARG A 73 -5.97 -2.72 21.73
CA ARG A 73 -6.90 -2.01 22.62
C ARG A 73 -8.32 -1.91 22.08
N LEU A 74 -8.58 -2.40 20.87
CA LEU A 74 -9.90 -2.45 20.28
C LEU A 74 -10.49 -3.84 20.46
N ALA A 75 -11.79 -3.89 20.78
CA ALA A 75 -12.51 -5.16 20.78
C ALA A 75 -12.49 -5.79 19.38
N ASP A 76 -12.34 -7.12 19.30
CA ASP A 76 -12.28 -7.89 18.05
C ASP A 76 -13.44 -7.61 17.07
N THR A 77 -14.60 -7.19 17.58
CA THR A 77 -15.76 -6.77 16.79
C THR A 77 -15.50 -5.45 16.05
N LYS A 78 -14.83 -4.48 16.69
CA LYS A 78 -14.40 -3.21 16.07
C LYS A 78 -13.29 -3.44 15.05
N ILE A 79 -12.32 -4.32 15.36
CA ILE A 79 -11.23 -4.69 14.44
C ILE A 79 -11.81 -5.30 13.15
N ARG A 80 -12.76 -6.23 13.27
CA ARG A 80 -13.41 -6.86 12.11
C ARG A 80 -14.16 -5.87 11.24
N LYS A 81 -14.84 -4.87 11.83
CA LYS A 81 -15.47 -3.78 11.07
C LYS A 81 -14.46 -2.96 10.30
N ILE A 82 -13.40 -2.47 10.96
CA ILE A 82 -12.35 -1.66 10.31
C ILE A 82 -11.72 -2.43 9.14
N LEU A 83 -11.41 -3.72 9.34
CA LEU A 83 -10.84 -4.55 8.29
C LEU A 83 -11.82 -4.82 7.14
N GLY A 84 -13.11 -5.00 7.44
CA GLY A 84 -14.16 -5.09 6.41
C GLY A 84 -14.23 -3.83 5.56
N TYR A 85 -14.24 -2.66 6.20
CA TYR A 85 -14.24 -1.37 5.50
C TYR A 85 -13.01 -1.19 4.60
N LEU A 86 -11.81 -1.54 5.09
CA LEU A 86 -10.58 -1.47 4.29
C LEU A 86 -10.60 -2.42 3.09
N GLY A 87 -11.19 -3.61 3.24
CA GLY A 87 -11.40 -4.55 2.15
C GLY A 87 -12.31 -3.98 1.06
N ASP A 88 -13.49 -3.48 1.45
CA ASP A 88 -14.47 -2.88 0.55
C ASP A 88 -13.93 -1.62 -0.14
N LEU A 89 -13.12 -0.82 0.57
CA LEU A 89 -12.45 0.35 -0.01
C LEU A 89 -11.46 -0.07 -1.10
N ASN A 90 -10.68 -1.13 -0.88
CA ASN A 90 -9.73 -1.60 -1.87
C ASN A 90 -10.43 -2.06 -3.15
N GLU A 91 -11.56 -2.77 -3.04
CA GLU A 91 -12.35 -3.23 -4.17
C GLU A 91 -13.02 -2.07 -4.92
N LYS A 92 -13.65 -1.13 -4.20
CA LYS A 92 -14.29 0.05 -4.80
C LYS A 92 -13.30 1.00 -5.45
N VAL A 93 -12.15 1.24 -4.81
CA VAL A 93 -11.07 2.06 -5.38
C VAL A 93 -10.55 1.43 -6.66
N LEU A 94 -10.32 0.11 -6.67
CA LEU A 94 -9.87 -0.61 -7.85
C LEU A 94 -10.88 -0.50 -9.00
N LEU A 95 -12.18 -0.67 -8.71
CA LEU A 95 -13.25 -0.52 -9.71
C LEU A 95 -13.38 0.90 -10.26
N SER A 96 -13.29 1.93 -9.41
CA SER A 96 -13.38 3.33 -9.83
C SER A 96 -12.18 3.77 -10.67
N VAL A 97 -10.97 3.29 -10.33
CA VAL A 97 -9.75 3.52 -11.12
C VAL A 97 -9.85 2.83 -12.48
N VAL A 98 -10.31 1.58 -12.54
CA VAL A 98 -10.55 0.85 -13.80
C VAL A 98 -11.62 1.54 -14.66
N ALA A 99 -12.61 2.17 -14.03
CA ALA A 99 -13.69 2.90 -14.71
C ALA A 99 -13.33 4.35 -15.10
N GLY A 100 -12.14 4.84 -14.76
CA GLY A 100 -11.70 6.21 -15.07
C GLY A 100 -12.45 7.32 -14.32
N LYS A 101 -13.09 7.01 -13.18
CA LYS A 101 -13.92 7.95 -12.40
C LYS A 101 -13.20 8.39 -11.13
N ILE A 102 -12.31 9.35 -11.26
CA ILE A 102 -11.45 9.83 -10.17
C ILE A 102 -12.23 10.65 -9.13
N GLU A 103 -13.24 11.43 -9.53
CA GLU A 103 -14.06 12.24 -8.61
C GLU A 103 -14.84 11.40 -7.59
N ASP A 104 -15.23 10.17 -7.95
CA ASP A 104 -15.91 9.25 -7.04
C ASP A 104 -14.98 8.73 -5.93
N LEU A 105 -13.66 8.70 -6.16
CA LEU A 105 -12.68 8.22 -5.19
C LEU A 105 -12.58 9.13 -3.96
N GLU A 106 -12.56 10.44 -4.16
CA GLU A 106 -12.45 11.41 -3.06
C GLU A 106 -13.67 11.34 -2.13
N SER A 107 -14.87 11.18 -2.70
CA SER A 107 -16.12 11.02 -1.95
C SER A 107 -16.14 9.71 -1.14
N ILE A 108 -15.69 8.61 -1.75
CA ILE A 108 -15.61 7.29 -1.09
C ILE A 108 -14.61 7.33 0.07
N LEU A 109 -13.43 7.94 -0.15
CA LEU A 109 -12.39 8.08 0.87
C LEU A 109 -12.84 8.99 2.02
N ALA A 110 -13.47 10.13 1.72
CA ALA A 110 -13.96 11.07 2.74
C ALA A 110 -15.05 10.43 3.63
N LYS A 111 -15.96 9.65 3.05
CA LYS A 111 -17.00 8.94 3.79
C LYS A 111 -16.42 7.85 4.69
N GLY A 112 -15.54 7.00 4.15
CA GLY A 112 -14.90 5.94 4.93
C GLY A 112 -14.05 6.47 6.09
N THR A 113 -13.36 7.60 5.90
CA THR A 113 -12.58 8.24 6.96
C THR A 113 -13.47 8.75 8.09
N LYS A 114 -14.62 9.36 7.76
CA LYS A 114 -15.56 9.90 8.75
C LYS A 114 -16.18 8.79 9.61
N ASP A 115 -16.53 7.66 9.00
CA ASP A 115 -17.12 6.52 9.69
C ASP A 115 -16.10 5.86 10.66
N ILE A 116 -14.84 5.73 10.24
CA ILE A 116 -13.77 5.20 11.10
C ILE A 116 -13.49 6.12 12.29
N VAL A 117 -13.40 7.43 12.06
CA VAL A 117 -13.14 8.42 13.14
C VAL A 117 -14.28 8.44 14.16
N SER A 118 -15.52 8.15 13.76
CA SER A 118 -16.66 8.09 14.68
C SER A 118 -16.71 6.84 15.58
N GLU A 119 -15.99 5.78 15.22
CA GLU A 119 -15.98 4.50 15.95
C GLU A 119 -14.77 4.33 16.90
N ILE A 120 -13.76 5.21 16.79
CA ILE A 120 -12.58 5.33 17.66
C ILE A 120 -12.90 6.26 18.84
#